data_AF-A0A4Q2Z968-F1
#
_entry.id   AF-A0A4Q2Z968-F1
#
_cell.length_a   1.000
_cell.length_b   1.000
_cell.length_c   1.000
_cell.angle_alpha   90.00
_cell.angle_beta   90.00
_cell.angle_gamma   90.00
#
_symmetry.space_group_name_H-M   'P 1'
#
loop_
_entity.id
_entity.type
_entity.pdbx_description
1 polymer ?
#
loop_
_entity_poly.entity_id
_entity_poly.type
_entity_poly.pdbx_seq_one_letter_code
_entity_poly.pdbx_strand_id
1 'polypeptide(L)'
;MKWLLCSGLLAIVSTCHREAPRAVAVSEDGSLPLTLATFNIRYEDPSERDWKAWRNRIGRLVKSIRTMNPDVFGVQECLHGQAADLRASLPDYDFHGVGREDGRRGGEYAAIFFRHDRFDKTDGGTFWLSDEPEKPGSRTWGNSYPRTATWVRLVDRSTGRGFCVFNTHWDHRNQYSREKAAPLLAKRIESRPHPEEPLVLLGDFNATEGNPAVDYFVGKSVTLAGTR
;
A
#
# COMPACT_ATOMS: atom_id res chain seq x y z
N MET A 1 -24.45 34.86 -56.23
CA MET A 1 -24.63 33.93 -55.08
C MET A 1 -23.29 33.27 -54.77
N LYS A 2 -22.62 33.68 -53.69
CA LYS A 2 -21.49 32.98 -53.08
C LYS A 2 -21.75 32.96 -51.58
N TRP A 3 -22.02 31.79 -51.03
CA TRP A 3 -22.15 31.57 -49.60
C TRP A 3 -20.75 31.32 -49.04
N LEU A 4 -20.33 32.08 -48.04
CA LEU A 4 -19.21 31.72 -47.16
C LEU A 4 -19.80 31.04 -45.92
N LEU A 5 -19.46 29.76 -45.71
CA LEU A 5 -19.69 29.07 -44.46
C LEU A 5 -18.66 29.53 -43.43
N CYS A 6 -19.12 30.17 -42.35
CA CYS A 6 -18.36 30.28 -41.10
C CYS A 6 -18.36 28.92 -40.40
N SER A 7 -17.21 28.24 -40.39
CA SER A 7 -16.96 27.08 -39.54
C SER A 7 -16.41 27.58 -38.21
N GLY A 8 -17.26 27.65 -37.19
CA GLY A 8 -16.82 27.92 -35.81
C GLY A 8 -16.09 26.69 -35.26
N LEU A 9 -14.79 26.80 -35.05
CA LEU A 9 -14.05 25.87 -34.21
C LEU A 9 -14.46 26.10 -32.75
N LEU A 10 -15.23 25.17 -32.18
CA LEU A 10 -15.47 25.12 -30.74
C LEU A 10 -14.20 24.58 -30.08
N ALA A 11 -13.35 25.46 -29.55
CA ALA A 11 -12.26 25.06 -28.67
C ALA A 11 -12.87 24.59 -27.34
N ILE A 12 -12.94 23.27 -27.15
CA ILE A 12 -13.25 22.68 -25.84
C ILE A 12 -12.00 22.90 -24.98
N VAL A 13 -11.97 24.04 -24.28
CA VAL A 13 -11.02 24.25 -23.19
C VAL A 13 -11.47 23.33 -22.06
N SER A 14 -10.93 22.12 -22.03
CA SER A 14 -11.02 21.27 -20.85
C SER A 14 -10.19 21.97 -19.77
N THR A 15 -10.86 22.82 -18.98
CA THR A 15 -10.29 23.32 -17.73
C THR A 15 -10.10 22.11 -16.84
N CYS A 16 -8.86 21.61 -16.82
CA CYS A 16 -8.42 20.61 -15.87
C CYS A 16 -8.49 21.27 -14.49
N HIS A 17 -9.67 21.25 -13.86
CA HIS A 17 -9.83 21.65 -12.47
C HIS A 17 -9.09 20.61 -11.63
N ARG A 18 -7.78 20.82 -11.44
CA ARG A 18 -7.09 20.22 -10.30
C ARG A 18 -7.67 20.92 -9.08
N GLU A 19 -8.46 20.18 -8.29
CA GLU A 19 -8.84 20.65 -6.96
C GLU A 19 -7.59 21.12 -6.22
N ALA A 20 -7.72 22.24 -5.52
CA ALA A 20 -6.63 22.75 -4.70
C ALA A 20 -6.21 21.64 -3.72
N PRO A 21 -4.90 21.44 -3.51
CA PRO A 21 -4.44 20.34 -2.69
C PRO A 21 -5.07 20.42 -1.30
N ARG A 22 -5.40 19.26 -0.71
CA ARG A 22 -5.96 19.19 0.64
C ARG A 22 -4.90 19.68 1.63
N ALA A 23 -4.90 20.98 1.90
CA ALA A 23 -4.00 21.59 2.86
C ALA A 23 -4.37 21.09 4.25
N VAL A 24 -3.42 20.45 4.91
CA VAL A 24 -3.52 20.10 6.31
C VAL A 24 -2.65 21.07 7.07
N ALA A 25 -3.24 21.78 8.03
CA ALA A 25 -2.48 22.71 8.86
C ALA A 25 -1.35 21.97 9.56
N VAL A 26 -0.13 22.48 9.40
CA VAL A 26 1.00 22.08 10.24
C VAL A 26 0.72 22.64 11.63
N SER A 27 0.80 21.79 12.66
CA SER A 27 0.63 22.26 14.03
C SER A 27 1.76 23.20 14.43
N GLU A 28 1.56 23.99 15.48
CA GLU A 28 2.52 25.02 15.94
C GLU A 28 3.90 24.44 16.29
N ASP A 29 3.96 23.17 16.68
CA ASP A 29 5.20 22.41 16.94
C ASP A 29 5.90 21.90 15.66
N GLY A 30 5.35 22.22 14.48
CA GLY A 30 5.87 21.75 13.21
C GLY A 30 5.49 20.31 12.86
N SER A 31 4.52 19.68 13.54
CA SER A 31 4.06 18.33 13.18
C SER A 31 3.10 18.32 11.98
N LEU A 32 3.13 17.25 11.18
CA LEU A 32 2.19 17.03 10.08
C LEU A 32 1.24 15.89 10.50
N PRO A 33 -0.03 16.18 10.83
CA PRO A 33 -0.96 15.14 11.24
C PRO A 33 -1.32 14.24 10.05
N LEU A 34 -1.27 12.93 10.31
CA LEU A 34 -1.57 11.87 9.35
C LEU A 34 -2.58 10.90 9.94
N THR A 35 -3.64 10.62 9.19
CA THR A 35 -4.55 9.51 9.46
C THR A 35 -4.13 8.31 8.64
N LEU A 36 -3.79 7.21 9.30
CA LEU A 36 -3.27 6.00 8.67
C LEU A 36 -4.20 4.83 8.96
N ALA A 37 -4.30 3.88 8.04
CA ALA A 37 -5.03 2.64 8.27
C ALA A 37 -4.32 1.43 7.63
N THR A 38 -4.49 0.26 8.24
CA THR A 38 -4.13 -1.03 7.63
C THR A 38 -5.37 -1.92 7.64
N PHE A 39 -5.67 -2.60 6.53
CA PHE A 39 -6.87 -3.40 6.42
C PHE A 39 -6.64 -4.64 5.55
N ASN A 40 -6.60 -5.83 6.16
CA ASN A 40 -6.70 -7.07 5.39
C ASN A 40 -8.14 -7.20 4.90
N ILE A 41 -8.33 -7.11 3.59
CA ILE A 41 -9.67 -7.00 3.00
C ILE A 41 -10.27 -8.35 2.65
N ARG A 42 -9.58 -9.46 2.93
CA ARG A 42 -9.93 -10.83 2.55
C ARG A 42 -10.07 -11.01 1.03
N TYR A 43 -9.28 -11.91 0.46
CA TYR A 43 -9.34 -12.15 -0.99
C TYR A 43 -10.73 -12.63 -1.44
N GLU A 44 -11.02 -12.44 -2.72
CA GLU A 44 -12.24 -12.99 -3.32
C GLU A 44 -12.08 -14.49 -3.55
N ASP A 45 -12.81 -15.29 -2.76
CA ASP A 45 -12.99 -16.72 -2.99
C ASP A 45 -14.31 -16.95 -3.74
N PRO A 46 -14.28 -17.49 -4.98
CA PRO A 46 -15.49 -17.76 -5.76
C PRO A 46 -16.47 -18.76 -5.11
N SER A 47 -16.04 -19.50 -4.09
CA SER A 47 -16.88 -20.42 -3.31
C SER A 47 -17.65 -19.73 -2.17
N GLU A 48 -17.22 -18.54 -1.74
CA GLU A 48 -17.90 -17.79 -0.68
C GLU A 48 -19.28 -17.28 -1.15
N ARG A 49 -20.23 -17.25 -0.22
CA ARG A 49 -21.64 -16.87 -0.45
C ARG A 49 -22.10 -15.81 0.55
N ASP A 50 -23.27 -15.24 0.29
CA ASP A 50 -23.92 -14.27 1.17
C ASP A 50 -22.98 -13.12 1.56
N TRP A 51 -22.97 -12.73 2.83
CA TRP A 51 -22.16 -11.62 3.33
C TRP A 51 -20.64 -11.84 3.17
N LYS A 52 -20.18 -13.07 2.92
CA LYS A 52 -18.75 -13.39 2.71
C LYS A 52 -18.30 -13.10 1.28
N ALA A 53 -19.18 -13.22 0.29
CA ALA A 53 -18.84 -12.97 -1.10
C ALA A 53 -18.36 -11.52 -1.30
N TRP A 54 -17.27 -11.31 -2.05
CA TRP A 54 -16.65 -9.99 -2.27
C TRP A 54 -17.66 -8.93 -2.72
N ARG A 55 -18.50 -9.26 -3.70
CA ARG A 55 -19.57 -8.38 -4.21
C ARG A 55 -20.49 -7.80 -3.12
N ASN A 56 -20.65 -8.52 -2.01
CA ASN A 56 -21.49 -8.10 -0.88
C ASN A 56 -20.69 -7.38 0.23
N ARG A 57 -19.35 -7.48 0.20
CA ARG A 57 -18.44 -6.84 1.16
C ARG A 57 -17.96 -5.47 0.69
N ILE A 58 -17.73 -5.29 -0.61
CA ILE A 58 -17.06 -4.09 -1.14
C ILE A 58 -17.75 -2.78 -0.72
N GLY A 59 -19.08 -2.69 -0.82
CA GLY A 59 -19.80 -1.47 -0.43
C GLY A 59 -19.59 -1.08 1.05
N ARG A 60 -19.49 -2.07 1.94
CA ARG A 60 -19.21 -1.86 3.37
C ARG A 60 -17.76 -1.46 3.59
N LEU A 61 -16.82 -2.10 2.90
CA LEU A 61 -15.40 -1.76 2.95
C LEU A 61 -15.16 -0.31 2.50
N VAL A 62 -15.70 0.08 1.34
CA VAL A 62 -15.59 1.45 0.81
C VAL A 62 -16.21 2.45 1.78
N LYS A 63 -17.37 2.14 2.36
CA LYS A 63 -17.99 2.98 3.38
C LYS A 63 -17.08 3.14 4.60
N SER A 64 -16.49 2.07 5.12
CA SER A 64 -15.56 2.15 6.26
C SER A 64 -14.33 3.00 5.94
N ILE A 65 -13.73 2.83 4.75
CA ILE A 65 -12.58 3.64 4.31
C ILE A 65 -12.98 5.13 4.22
N ARG A 66 -14.13 5.45 3.62
CA ARG A 66 -14.62 6.84 3.53
C ARG A 66 -14.94 7.44 4.90
N THR A 67 -15.45 6.64 5.84
CA THR A 67 -15.71 7.09 7.22
C THR A 67 -14.41 7.37 7.97
N MET A 68 -13.40 6.50 7.86
CA MET A 68 -12.08 6.72 8.45
C MET A 68 -11.34 7.89 7.78
N ASN A 69 -11.61 8.11 6.48
CA ASN A 69 -11.00 9.14 5.63
C ASN A 69 -9.46 9.21 5.77
N PRO A 70 -8.75 8.07 5.66
CA PRO A 70 -7.31 8.02 5.86
C PRO A 70 -6.56 8.86 4.81
N ASP A 71 -5.39 9.36 5.17
CA ASP A 71 -4.46 10.00 4.24
C ASP A 71 -3.71 8.96 3.43
N VAL A 72 -3.33 7.85 4.09
CA VAL A 72 -2.68 6.69 3.49
C VAL A 72 -3.22 5.42 4.15
N PHE A 73 -3.48 4.38 3.36
CA PHE A 73 -3.82 3.08 3.92
C PHE A 73 -3.23 1.91 3.15
N GLY A 74 -2.91 0.84 3.88
CA GLY A 74 -2.46 -0.44 3.33
C GLY A 74 -3.61 -1.43 3.24
N VAL A 75 -3.66 -2.21 2.16
CA VAL A 75 -4.55 -3.37 2.04
C VAL A 75 -3.77 -4.67 1.82
N GLN A 76 -4.24 -5.75 2.43
CA GLN A 76 -3.70 -7.11 2.23
C GLN A 76 -4.78 -8.05 1.68
N GLU A 77 -4.36 -9.17 1.09
CA GLU A 77 -5.22 -10.15 0.40
C GLU A 77 -6.01 -9.60 -0.80
N CYS A 78 -5.66 -8.42 -1.32
CA CYS A 78 -6.38 -7.80 -2.42
C CYS A 78 -6.00 -8.46 -3.75
N LEU A 79 -6.92 -9.17 -4.42
CA LEU A 79 -6.69 -9.66 -5.79
C LEU A 79 -6.81 -8.53 -6.82
N HIS A 80 -6.33 -8.74 -8.04
CA HIS A 80 -6.34 -7.70 -9.09
C HIS A 80 -7.74 -7.13 -9.38
N GLY A 81 -8.77 -7.99 -9.41
CA GLY A 81 -10.17 -7.56 -9.59
C GLY A 81 -10.63 -6.66 -8.43
N GLN A 82 -10.38 -7.08 -7.19
CA GLN A 82 -10.70 -6.29 -6.00
C GLN A 82 -9.95 -4.95 -5.96
N ALA A 83 -8.69 -4.94 -6.43
CA ALA A 83 -7.91 -3.71 -6.56
C ALA A 83 -8.52 -2.76 -7.59
N ALA A 84 -8.99 -3.29 -8.73
CA ALA A 84 -9.70 -2.50 -9.74
C ALA A 84 -11.00 -1.91 -9.17
N ASP A 85 -11.78 -2.70 -8.45
CA ASP A 85 -13.03 -2.22 -7.84
C ASP A 85 -12.79 -1.13 -6.79
N LEU A 86 -11.76 -1.29 -5.95
CA LEU A 86 -11.38 -0.28 -4.95
C LEU A 86 -10.93 1.02 -5.62
N ARG A 87 -10.10 0.95 -6.66
CA ARG A 87 -9.67 2.14 -7.42
C ARG A 87 -10.84 2.86 -8.09
N ALA A 88 -11.80 2.12 -8.62
CA ALA A 88 -13.02 2.71 -9.19
C ALA A 88 -13.90 3.36 -8.12
N SER A 89 -13.94 2.79 -6.90
CA SER A 89 -14.79 3.25 -5.80
C SER A 89 -14.18 4.39 -4.96
N LEU A 90 -12.87 4.58 -5.05
CA LEU A 90 -12.07 5.54 -4.28
C LEU A 90 -11.22 6.40 -5.23
N PRO A 91 -11.84 7.19 -6.13
CA PRO A 91 -11.11 8.00 -7.12
C PRO A 91 -10.20 9.06 -6.47
N ASP A 92 -10.49 9.44 -5.23
CA ASP A 92 -9.73 10.42 -4.43
C ASP A 92 -8.36 9.86 -3.95
N TYR A 93 -8.07 8.58 -4.23
CA TYR A 93 -6.86 7.89 -3.84
C TYR A 93 -6.11 7.34 -5.06
N ASP A 94 -4.81 7.58 -5.07
CA ASP A 94 -3.87 6.84 -5.91
C ASP A 94 -3.54 5.47 -5.28
N PHE A 95 -2.95 4.60 -6.09
CA PHE A 95 -2.67 3.21 -5.75
C PHE A 95 -1.24 2.82 -6.15
N HIS A 96 -0.55 2.08 -5.29
CA HIS A 96 0.71 1.43 -5.60
C HIS A 96 0.77 0.00 -5.08
N GLY A 97 1.27 -0.90 -5.93
CA GLY A 97 1.46 -2.31 -5.61
C GLY A 97 1.29 -3.19 -6.84
N VAL A 98 1.81 -4.41 -6.74
CA VAL A 98 1.72 -5.44 -7.77
C VAL A 98 1.31 -6.78 -7.17
N GLY A 99 0.80 -7.67 -8.01
CA GLY A 99 0.48 -9.04 -7.62
C GLY A 99 1.73 -9.82 -7.23
N ARG A 100 1.65 -10.57 -6.12
CA ARG A 100 2.79 -11.30 -5.53
C ARG A 100 3.29 -12.49 -6.35
N GLU A 101 2.58 -12.96 -7.37
CA GLU A 101 3.00 -14.16 -8.12
C GLU A 101 3.91 -13.81 -9.30
N ASP A 102 3.63 -12.72 -9.99
CA ASP A 102 4.30 -12.34 -11.25
C ASP A 102 4.88 -10.93 -11.25
N GLY A 103 4.68 -10.16 -10.16
CA GLY A 103 5.08 -8.77 -10.09
C GLY A 103 4.26 -7.85 -10.99
N ARG A 104 3.07 -8.31 -11.40
CA ARG A 104 2.13 -7.60 -12.25
C ARG A 104 0.73 -7.77 -11.68
N ARG A 105 -0.04 -8.74 -12.16
CA ARG A 105 -1.47 -8.91 -11.85
C ARG A 105 -1.80 -10.24 -11.17
N GLY A 106 -0.86 -11.18 -11.14
CA GLY A 106 -1.03 -12.51 -10.55
C GLY A 106 -0.95 -12.50 -9.03
N GLY A 107 -1.92 -13.14 -8.40
CA GLY A 107 -2.00 -13.29 -6.94
C GLY A 107 -2.43 -12.04 -6.18
N GLU A 108 -2.38 -12.16 -4.85
CA GLU A 108 -2.73 -11.08 -3.91
C GLU A 108 -1.70 -9.95 -3.94
N TYR A 109 -2.18 -8.75 -3.63
CA TYR A 109 -1.40 -7.55 -3.44
C TYR A 109 -1.26 -7.25 -1.94
N ALA A 110 -0.11 -6.68 -1.56
CA ALA A 110 0.05 -5.89 -0.35
C ALA A 110 0.15 -4.42 -0.78
N ALA A 111 -0.98 -3.82 -1.15
CA ALA A 111 -0.99 -2.52 -1.84
C ALA A 111 -1.10 -1.34 -0.87
N ILE A 112 -0.71 -0.15 -1.33
CA ILE A 112 -0.84 1.10 -0.61
C ILE A 112 -1.71 2.05 -1.43
N PHE A 113 -2.71 2.64 -0.78
CA PHE A 113 -3.53 3.72 -1.31
C PHE A 113 -3.21 5.01 -0.58
N PHE A 114 -3.18 6.13 -1.28
CA PHE A 114 -2.87 7.44 -0.69
C PHE A 114 -3.61 8.57 -1.40
N ARG A 115 -3.92 9.63 -0.67
CA ARG A 115 -4.65 10.80 -1.17
C ARG A 115 -3.86 11.53 -2.27
N HIS A 116 -4.34 11.47 -3.52
CA HIS A 116 -3.63 12.08 -4.66
C HIS A 116 -3.67 13.62 -4.62
N ASP A 117 -4.71 14.17 -4.00
CA ASP A 117 -4.90 15.60 -3.76
C ASP A 117 -4.01 16.14 -2.64
N ARG A 118 -3.38 15.29 -1.83
CA ARG A 118 -2.48 15.71 -0.75
C ARG A 118 -1.01 15.39 -1.01
N PHE A 119 -0.72 14.24 -1.63
CA PHE A 119 0.66 13.77 -1.75
C PHE A 119 1.11 13.64 -3.21
N ASP A 120 2.40 13.90 -3.42
CA ASP A 120 3.14 13.44 -4.59
C ASP A 120 3.88 12.15 -4.25
N LYS A 121 3.64 11.08 -5.03
CA LYS A 121 4.48 9.88 -4.98
C LYS A 121 5.77 10.15 -5.74
N THR A 122 6.89 10.23 -5.02
CA THR A 122 8.20 10.51 -5.61
C THR A 122 9.03 9.25 -5.83
N ASP A 123 8.74 8.18 -5.09
CA ASP A 123 9.40 6.87 -5.26
C ASP A 123 8.49 5.75 -4.78
N GLY A 124 8.85 4.50 -5.07
CA GLY A 124 8.19 3.32 -4.52
C GLY A 124 8.45 2.06 -5.33
N GLY A 125 8.22 0.92 -4.70
CA GLY A 125 8.35 -0.38 -5.35
C GLY A 125 7.75 -1.51 -4.51
N THR A 126 7.92 -2.73 -5.00
CA THR A 126 7.54 -3.96 -4.30
C THR A 126 8.69 -4.94 -4.37
N PHE A 127 8.98 -5.59 -3.24
CA PHE A 127 9.97 -6.67 -3.16
C PHE A 127 9.37 -7.90 -2.47
N TRP A 128 9.97 -9.05 -2.74
CA TRP A 128 9.55 -10.34 -2.21
C TRP A 128 10.29 -10.68 -0.93
N LEU A 129 9.56 -11.26 0.02
CA LEU A 129 10.10 -11.73 1.29
C LEU A 129 10.73 -13.11 1.08
N SER A 130 11.93 -13.10 0.54
CA SER A 130 12.75 -14.27 0.23
C SER A 130 14.25 -13.89 0.16
N ASP A 131 15.12 -14.85 -0.10
CA ASP A 131 16.53 -14.60 -0.41
C ASP A 131 16.75 -13.98 -1.82
N GLU A 132 15.71 -13.99 -2.67
CA GLU A 132 15.71 -13.39 -4.00
C GLU A 132 14.65 -12.26 -4.09
N PRO A 133 14.80 -11.16 -3.33
CA PRO A 133 13.74 -10.18 -3.13
C PRO A 133 13.35 -9.37 -4.37
N GLU A 134 14.20 -9.33 -5.39
CA GLU A 134 13.92 -8.65 -6.68
C GLU A 134 13.26 -9.57 -7.70
N LYS A 135 13.11 -10.86 -7.40
CA LYS A 135 12.55 -11.86 -8.32
C LYS A 135 11.07 -12.09 -8.02
N PRO A 136 10.16 -11.74 -8.94
CA PRO A 136 8.75 -11.98 -8.74
C PRO A 136 8.43 -13.45 -8.48
N GLY A 137 7.54 -13.70 -7.52
CA GLY A 137 7.09 -15.05 -7.16
C GLY A 137 8.10 -15.87 -6.33
N SER A 138 9.21 -15.28 -5.87
CA SER A 138 10.20 -16.01 -5.07
C SER A 138 9.65 -16.41 -3.67
N ARG A 139 10.04 -17.60 -3.21
CA ARG A 139 9.61 -18.22 -1.93
C ARG A 139 10.65 -19.21 -1.40
N THR A 140 11.82 -18.70 -1.02
CA THR A 140 13.00 -19.55 -0.69
C THR A 140 13.03 -20.04 0.76
N TRP A 141 12.15 -19.55 1.63
CA TRP A 141 12.14 -19.88 3.07
C TRP A 141 11.14 -20.97 3.46
N GLY A 142 10.63 -21.71 2.47
CA GLY A 142 9.67 -22.81 2.66
C GLY A 142 8.21 -22.37 2.85
N ASN A 143 7.90 -21.09 2.67
CA ASN A 143 6.53 -20.58 2.59
C ASN A 143 5.83 -21.09 1.32
N SER A 144 4.55 -21.48 1.43
CA SER A 144 3.80 -22.02 0.29
C SER A 144 3.41 -20.96 -0.73
N TYR A 145 3.26 -19.71 -0.31
CA TYR A 145 2.89 -18.59 -1.18
C TYR A 145 3.97 -17.52 -1.12
N PRO A 146 4.38 -16.92 -2.26
CA PRO A 146 5.23 -15.74 -2.24
C PRO A 146 4.61 -14.67 -1.35
N ARG A 147 5.44 -13.95 -0.59
CA ARG A 147 5.01 -12.83 0.25
C ARG A 147 5.76 -11.58 -0.17
N THR A 148 5.14 -10.42 -0.01
CA THR A 148 5.70 -9.15 -0.49
C THR A 148 5.63 -8.07 0.56
N ALA A 149 6.48 -7.06 0.38
CA ALA A 149 6.31 -5.75 0.95
C ALA A 149 6.34 -4.71 -0.18
N THR A 150 5.35 -3.83 -0.19
CA THR A 150 5.25 -2.69 -1.09
C THR A 150 5.58 -1.44 -0.30
N TRP A 151 6.22 -0.46 -0.93
CA TRP A 151 6.54 0.80 -0.30
C TRP A 151 6.36 1.97 -1.26
N VAL A 152 6.12 3.14 -0.70
CA VAL A 152 6.07 4.42 -1.42
C VAL A 152 6.75 5.49 -0.59
N ARG A 153 7.41 6.43 -1.28
CA ARG A 153 7.78 7.72 -0.70
C ARG A 153 6.77 8.77 -1.14
N LEU A 154 6.18 9.45 -0.16
CA LEU A 154 5.16 10.46 -0.34
C LEU A 154 5.67 11.81 0.15
N VAL A 155 5.47 12.86 -0.65
CA VAL A 155 5.78 14.24 -0.28
C VAL A 155 4.47 15.00 -0.15
N ASP A 156 4.22 15.60 1.01
CA ASP A 156 3.05 16.44 1.24
C ASP A 156 3.15 17.73 0.41
N ARG A 157 2.15 17.96 -0.46
CA ARG A 157 2.16 19.06 -1.43
C ARG A 157 2.19 20.43 -0.78
N SER A 158 1.63 20.56 0.43
CA SER A 158 1.49 21.84 1.10
C SER A 158 2.73 22.25 1.89
N THR A 159 3.49 21.26 2.39
CA THR A 159 4.64 21.48 3.26
C THR A 159 5.98 21.11 2.64
N GLY A 160 5.98 20.33 1.56
CA GLY A 160 7.18 19.77 0.94
C GLY A 160 7.86 18.67 1.77
N ARG A 161 7.23 18.20 2.86
CA ARG A 161 7.80 17.20 3.77
C ARG A 161 7.58 15.79 3.25
N GLY A 162 8.64 14.98 3.25
CA GLY A 162 8.63 13.59 2.82
C GLY A 162 8.47 12.60 3.97
N PHE A 163 7.86 11.44 3.68
CA PHE A 163 7.84 10.26 4.54
C PHE A 163 7.69 9.00 3.68
N CYS A 164 8.10 7.85 4.23
CA CYS A 164 7.97 6.56 3.59
C CYS A 164 6.89 5.70 4.25
N VAL A 165 6.12 4.98 3.45
CA VAL A 165 5.14 4.00 3.93
C VAL A 165 5.45 2.65 3.34
N PHE A 166 5.51 1.63 4.18
CA PHE A 166 5.62 0.22 3.80
C PHE A 166 4.32 -0.50 4.17
N ASN A 167 3.90 -1.44 3.34
CA ASN A 167 2.79 -2.35 3.63
C ASN A 167 3.20 -3.78 3.28
N THR A 168 2.92 -4.73 4.17
CA THR A 168 3.30 -6.13 4.00
C THR A 168 2.19 -7.11 4.40
N HIS A 169 2.29 -8.34 3.90
CA HIS A 169 1.48 -9.46 4.36
C HIS A 169 2.41 -10.66 4.57
N TRP A 170 2.64 -11.03 5.83
CA TRP A 170 3.54 -12.12 6.19
C TRP A 170 2.91 -13.49 6.02
N ASP A 171 3.75 -14.52 6.05
CA ASP A 171 3.26 -15.89 5.97
C ASP A 171 2.51 -16.29 7.25
N HIS A 172 1.37 -16.95 7.08
CA HIS A 172 0.50 -17.38 8.18
C HIS A 172 0.94 -18.71 8.81
N ARG A 173 1.65 -19.59 8.09
CA ARG A 173 2.00 -20.93 8.56
C ARG A 173 3.46 -21.07 8.94
N ASN A 174 4.35 -20.41 8.21
CA ASN A 174 5.78 -20.62 8.31
C ASN A 174 6.43 -19.57 9.21
N GLN A 175 6.69 -19.96 10.48
CA GLN A 175 7.36 -19.10 11.46
C GLN A 175 8.78 -18.71 11.03
N TYR A 176 9.54 -19.63 10.43
CA TYR A 176 10.88 -19.35 9.91
C TYR A 176 10.86 -18.22 8.88
N SER A 177 9.88 -18.23 7.97
CA SER A 177 9.67 -17.18 6.98
C SER A 177 9.35 -15.83 7.62
N ARG A 178 8.62 -15.79 8.74
CA ARG A 178 8.34 -14.53 9.48
C ARG A 178 9.62 -13.97 10.12
N GLU A 179 10.39 -14.83 10.78
CA GLU A 179 11.65 -14.45 11.42
C GLU A 179 12.73 -14.02 10.43
N LYS A 180 12.67 -14.48 9.18
CA LYS A 180 13.51 -14.01 8.07
C LYS A 180 12.97 -12.74 7.40
N ALA A 181 11.66 -12.57 7.34
CA ALA A 181 11.02 -11.37 6.78
C ALA A 181 11.36 -10.11 7.59
N ALA A 182 11.37 -10.22 8.93
CA ALA A 182 11.64 -9.09 9.82
C ALA A 182 13.00 -8.40 9.56
N PRO A 183 14.15 -9.09 9.60
CA PRO A 183 15.45 -8.46 9.33
C PRO A 183 15.61 -8.03 7.87
N LEU A 184 15.01 -8.74 6.89
CA LEU A 184 15.02 -8.29 5.49
C LEU A 184 14.31 -6.94 5.35
N LEU A 185 13.12 -6.81 5.94
CA LEU A 185 12.31 -5.61 5.87
C LEU A 185 12.99 -4.45 6.63
N ALA A 186 13.58 -4.70 7.80
CA ALA A 186 14.37 -3.70 8.52
C ALA A 186 15.56 -3.20 7.69
N LYS A 187 16.33 -4.12 7.09
CA LYS A 187 17.44 -3.76 6.19
C LYS A 187 16.96 -2.90 5.01
N ARG A 188 15.80 -3.22 4.42
CA ARG A 188 15.20 -2.44 3.33
C ARG A 188 14.80 -1.04 3.77
N ILE A 189 14.17 -0.94 4.94
CA ILE A 189 13.81 0.31 5.58
C ILE A 189 15.06 1.17 5.80
N GLU A 190 16.14 0.62 6.35
CA GLU A 190 17.38 1.36 6.62
C GLU A 190 18.09 1.80 5.34
N SER A 191 18.00 1.01 4.27
CA SER A 191 18.63 1.30 2.96
C SER A 191 17.86 2.28 2.07
N ARG A 192 16.75 2.87 2.55
CA ARG A 192 15.92 3.77 1.74
C ARG A 192 16.69 5.06 1.35
N PRO A 193 16.38 5.72 0.22
CA PRO A 193 17.11 6.92 -0.24
C PRO A 193 17.07 8.12 0.71
N HIS A 194 16.11 8.14 1.65
CA HIS A 194 15.90 9.20 2.65
C HIS A 194 15.75 8.60 4.06
N PRO A 195 16.83 8.08 4.67
CA PRO A 195 16.78 7.41 5.96
C PRO A 195 16.41 8.36 7.12
N GLU A 196 16.60 9.67 6.95
CA GLU A 196 16.21 10.73 7.88
C GLU A 196 14.70 11.00 7.91
N GLU A 197 13.99 10.65 6.83
CA GLU A 197 12.54 10.87 6.75
C GLU A 197 11.78 9.88 7.63
N PRO A 198 10.65 10.32 8.23
CA PRO A 198 9.77 9.43 8.98
C PRO A 198 9.29 8.22 8.15
N LEU A 199 9.06 7.12 8.85
CA LEU A 199 8.62 5.86 8.29
C LEU A 199 7.34 5.40 8.98
N VAL A 200 6.43 4.83 8.21
CA VAL A 200 5.32 4.03 8.71
C VAL A 200 5.42 2.62 8.13
N LEU A 201 5.30 1.60 8.98
CA LEU A 201 5.12 0.22 8.54
C LEU A 201 3.70 -0.25 8.88
N LEU A 202 2.96 -0.63 7.84
CA LEU A 202 1.63 -1.21 7.88
C LEU A 202 1.70 -2.69 7.49
N GLY A 203 0.67 -3.45 7.83
CA GLY A 203 0.56 -4.81 7.34
C GLY A 203 -0.33 -5.73 8.13
N ASP A 204 -0.43 -6.95 7.60
CA ASP A 204 -0.86 -8.14 8.32
C ASP A 204 0.37 -9.02 8.56
N PHE A 205 0.79 -9.11 9.82
CA PHE A 205 1.99 -9.82 10.22
C PHE A 205 1.75 -11.30 10.49
N ASN A 206 0.50 -11.76 10.53
CA ASN A 206 0.14 -13.11 10.96
C ASN A 206 0.88 -13.55 12.25
N ALA A 207 1.12 -12.60 13.13
CA ALA A 207 1.88 -12.76 14.36
C ALA A 207 1.31 -11.81 15.40
N THR A 208 1.24 -12.27 16.65
CA THR A 208 0.88 -11.45 17.79
C THR A 208 2.12 -10.80 18.40
N GLU A 209 1.88 -9.88 19.33
CA GLU A 209 2.91 -9.43 20.27
C GLU A 209 3.57 -10.64 20.96
N GLY A 210 4.89 -10.58 21.17
CA GLY A 210 5.68 -11.69 21.72
C GLY A 210 6.18 -12.71 20.69
N ASN A 211 5.77 -12.61 19.41
CA ASN A 211 6.42 -13.37 18.36
C ASN A 211 7.85 -12.81 18.12
N PRO A 212 8.89 -13.66 18.00
CA PRO A 212 10.27 -13.17 17.81
C PRO A 212 10.44 -12.20 16.65
N ALA A 213 9.72 -12.40 15.55
CA ALA A 213 9.77 -11.51 14.38
C ALA A 213 9.15 -10.13 14.65
N VAL A 214 8.11 -10.05 15.50
CA VAL A 214 7.49 -8.79 15.91
C VAL A 214 8.34 -8.11 16.98
N ASP A 215 8.84 -8.89 17.94
CA ASP A 215 9.72 -8.40 19.01
C ASP A 215 11.01 -7.78 18.46
N TYR A 216 11.54 -8.31 17.35
CA TYR A 216 12.64 -7.71 16.60
C TYR A 216 12.34 -6.26 16.16
N PHE A 217 11.13 -5.98 15.63
CA PHE A 217 10.77 -4.63 15.16
C PHE A 217 10.62 -3.61 16.28
N VAL A 218 10.20 -4.04 17.46
CA VAL A 218 10.04 -3.14 18.62
C VAL A 218 11.32 -3.04 19.45
N GLY A 219 12.46 -3.50 18.90
CA GLY A 219 13.79 -3.32 19.48
C GLY A 219 14.12 -4.24 20.67
N LYS A 220 13.36 -5.32 20.87
CA LYS A 220 13.68 -6.30 21.91
C LYS A 220 14.85 -7.19 21.47
N SER A 221 15.68 -7.61 22.42
CA SER A 221 16.70 -8.62 22.17
C SER A 221 16.04 -9.98 21.91
N VAL A 222 16.24 -10.52 20.71
CA VAL A 222 15.65 -11.79 20.27
C VAL A 222 16.68 -12.64 19.51
N THR A 223 16.55 -13.96 19.62
CA THR A 223 17.24 -14.91 18.74
C THR A 223 16.29 -15.27 17.61
N LEU A 224 16.67 -14.96 16.37
CA LEU A 224 15.88 -15.28 15.19
C LEU A 224 16.35 -16.59 14.56
N ALA A 225 15.46 -17.22 13.80
CA ALA A 225 15.78 -18.44 13.12
C ALA A 225 16.88 -18.21 12.07
N GLY A 226 17.98 -18.94 12.21
CA GLY A 226 19.13 -18.83 11.32
C GLY A 226 20.18 -17.79 11.75
N THR A 227 19.99 -17.06 12.85
CA THR A 227 21.09 -16.36 13.53
C THR A 227 21.73 -17.34 14.52
N ARG A 228 22.93 -17.84 14.21
CA ARG A 228 23.80 -18.53 15.17
C ARG A 228 24.75 -17.52 15.81
#